data_AF-A0A2V6P8C9-F1
#
_entry.id   AF-A0A2V6P8C9-F1
#
_cell.length_a   1.000
_cell.length_b   1.000
_cell.length_c   1.000
_cell.angle_alpha   90.00
_cell.angle_beta   90.00
_cell.angle_gamma   90.00
#
_symmetry.space_group_name_H-M   'P 1'
#
loop_
_entity.id
_entity.type
_entity.pdbx_description
1 polymer ?
#
loop_
_entity_poly.entity_id
_entity_poly.type
_entity_poly.pdbx_seq_one_letter_code
_entity_poly.pdbx_strand_id
1 'polypeptide(L)'
;MKFKTLPIGRISFQACATKHRRDLEKPRTTHWIGSGQRDKSGCVRYRLRQNPAMHPFISTLLLTLLASLAAVNVTAGEPLKRIEEREFGTMPDGTAVKQFTLRNAKGMTAKVISYGATITELQAPDRNGAMTNVVLGANTLQEYLKGVNAAAVIGRVANRIAKARFTLYGVEYNLAANNGPNH
;
A
#
# COMPACT_ATOMS: atom_id res chain seq x y z
N MET A 1 -37.19 30.97 -20.87
CA MET A 1 -36.58 32.23 -21.35
C MET A 1 -37.19 33.42 -20.63
N LYS A 2 -36.43 34.03 -19.72
CA LYS A 2 -36.35 35.46 -19.35
C LYS A 2 -35.65 35.53 -17.99
N PHE A 3 -34.31 35.48 -18.02
CA PHE A 3 -33.48 35.72 -16.84
C PHE A 3 -33.14 37.21 -16.80
N LYS A 4 -33.59 37.90 -15.75
CA LYS A 4 -33.07 39.23 -15.40
C LYS A 4 -31.86 39.03 -14.50
N THR A 5 -30.71 39.51 -14.94
CA THR A 5 -29.49 39.65 -14.15
C THR A 5 -29.69 40.74 -13.10
N LEU A 6 -29.51 40.38 -11.82
CA LEU A 6 -29.43 41.32 -10.71
C LEU A 6 -27.95 41.54 -10.35
N PRO A 7 -27.53 42.77 -10.03
CA PRO A 7 -26.15 43.07 -9.69
C PRO A 7 -25.74 42.37 -8.39
N ILE A 8 -24.48 41.93 -8.40
CA ILE A 8 -23.80 41.22 -7.33
C ILE A 8 -23.83 42.08 -6.06
N GLY A 9 -24.30 41.51 -4.96
CA GLY A 9 -24.12 42.11 -3.63
C GLY A 9 -25.41 42.40 -2.84
N ARG A 10 -26.28 41.41 -2.65
CA ARG A 10 -27.14 41.33 -1.46
C ARG A 10 -27.84 39.96 -1.42
N ILE A 11 -27.25 39.03 -0.69
CA ILE A 11 -27.95 37.82 -0.31
C ILE A 11 -28.71 38.15 0.97
N SER A 12 -30.02 38.38 0.84
CA SER A 12 -30.93 38.48 1.99
C SER A 12 -31.60 37.13 2.16
N PHE A 13 -31.09 36.31 3.08
CA PHE A 13 -31.78 35.10 3.52
C PHE A 13 -32.87 35.49 4.53
N GLN A 14 -34.13 35.29 4.15
CA GLN A 14 -35.26 35.36 5.05
C GLN A 14 -35.62 33.93 5.47
N ALA A 15 -35.03 33.47 6.57
CA ALA A 15 -35.40 32.18 7.16
C ALA A 15 -36.59 32.40 8.11
N CYS A 16 -37.75 31.87 7.73
CA CYS A 16 -38.91 31.74 8.60
C CYS A 16 -38.69 30.51 9.49
N ALA A 17 -38.27 30.70 10.74
CA ALA A 17 -38.04 29.59 11.67
C ALA A 17 -39.36 29.17 12.33
N THR A 18 -39.94 28.08 11.84
CA THR A 18 -41.04 27.37 12.49
C THR A 18 -40.52 26.67 13.75
N LYS A 19 -40.98 27.18 14.89
CA LYS A 19 -40.98 26.63 16.25
C LYS A 19 -40.71 25.12 16.36
N HIS A 20 -39.58 24.72 16.94
CA HIS A 20 -39.56 23.63 17.92
C HIS A 20 -38.36 23.72 18.87
N ARG A 21 -38.72 23.83 20.14
CA ARG A 21 -37.90 23.87 21.36
C ARG A 21 -36.89 22.73 21.40
N ARG A 22 -35.60 23.02 21.58
CA ARG A 22 -34.65 22.24 22.38
C ARG A 22 -33.45 23.12 22.69
N ASP A 23 -33.14 23.19 23.97
CA ASP A 23 -32.21 24.12 24.59
C ASP A 23 -30.78 23.89 24.08
N LEU A 24 -30.24 24.90 23.38
CA LEU A 24 -28.83 24.96 22.99
C LEU A 24 -28.08 25.81 24.01
N GLU A 25 -27.21 25.12 24.73
CA GLU A 25 -26.28 25.62 25.72
C GLU A 25 -25.33 26.64 25.08
N LYS A 26 -25.30 27.87 25.61
CA LYS A 26 -24.50 28.98 25.08
C LYS A 26 -23.03 28.85 25.51
N PRO A 27 -22.06 28.87 24.58
CA PRO A 27 -20.66 29.07 24.94
C PRO A 27 -20.45 30.51 25.45
N ARG A 28 -20.02 30.62 26.71
CA ARG A 28 -19.68 31.85 27.43
C ARG A 28 -18.32 32.39 26.99
N THR A 29 -18.23 33.03 25.82
CA THR A 29 -17.11 33.93 25.47
C THR A 29 -17.46 34.81 24.26
N THR A 30 -18.44 35.71 24.40
CA THR A 30 -18.51 36.91 23.54
C THR A 30 -19.22 38.02 24.31
N HIS A 31 -18.49 39.09 24.61
CA HIS A 31 -19.06 40.32 25.14
C HIS A 31 -19.81 41.01 23.98
N TRP A 32 -21.14 40.96 24.01
CA TRP A 32 -22.00 41.57 23.00
C TRP A 32 -22.43 42.96 23.47
N ILE A 33 -21.94 44.01 22.80
CA ILE A 33 -22.45 45.38 22.95
C ILE A 33 -23.18 45.75 21.65
N GLY A 34 -24.52 45.76 21.70
CA GLY A 34 -25.36 46.23 20.60
C GLY A 34 -26.83 46.30 21.01
N SER A 35 -27.40 47.50 21.05
CA SER A 35 -28.80 47.74 21.37
C SER A 35 -29.67 47.55 20.11
N GLY A 36 -30.57 46.55 20.14
CA GLY A 36 -31.58 46.33 19.10
C GLY A 36 -32.92 46.93 19.50
N GLN A 37 -33.44 47.89 18.73
CA GLN A 37 -34.84 48.32 18.87
C GLN A 37 -35.77 47.31 18.18
N ARG A 38 -36.87 47.00 18.85
CA ARG A 38 -37.86 45.97 18.49
C ARG A 38 -39.03 46.63 17.74
N ASP A 39 -39.40 46.15 16.56
CA ASP A 39 -40.63 46.59 15.89
C ASP A 39 -41.87 45.81 16.37
N LYS A 40 -43.06 46.36 16.12
CA LYS A 40 -44.35 45.83 16.59
C LYS A 40 -44.80 44.52 15.92
N SER A 41 -44.02 43.99 14.98
CA SER A 41 -44.21 42.68 14.32
C SER A 41 -43.30 41.59 14.90
N GLY A 42 -42.51 41.90 15.93
CA GLY A 42 -41.63 40.94 16.59
C GLY A 42 -40.38 40.56 15.76
N CYS A 43 -40.11 41.26 14.66
CA CYS A 43 -38.95 41.01 13.83
C CYS A 43 -37.78 41.91 14.25
N VAL A 44 -36.66 41.31 14.65
CA VAL A 44 -35.46 42.07 15.01
C VAL A 44 -34.61 42.26 13.75
N ARG A 45 -34.55 43.49 13.23
CA ARG A 45 -33.64 43.84 12.14
C ARG A 45 -32.24 44.12 12.69
N TYR A 46 -31.34 43.15 12.54
CA TYR A 46 -29.92 43.36 12.76
C TYR A 46 -29.32 44.08 11.55
N ARG A 47 -28.94 45.35 11.73
CA ARG A 47 -28.19 46.11 10.72
C ARG A 47 -26.70 45.91 11.01
N LEU A 48 -26.05 45.00 10.29
CA LEU A 48 -24.60 44.85 10.34
C LEU A 48 -23.95 46.13 9.81
N ARG A 49 -23.25 46.84 10.71
CA ARG A 49 -22.43 48.00 10.36
C ARG A 49 -21.12 47.47 9.80
N GLN A 50 -20.95 47.54 8.48
CA GLN A 50 -19.65 47.26 7.86
C GLN A 50 -18.72 48.43 8.21
N ASN A 51 -17.63 48.14 8.92
CA ASN A 51 -16.56 49.09 9.18
C ASN A 51 -15.67 49.17 7.93
N PRO A 52 -15.54 50.32 7.25
CA PRO A 52 -14.59 50.48 6.17
C PRO A 52 -13.28 51.01 6.77
N ALA A 53 -12.50 50.12 7.37
CA ALA A 53 -11.11 50.39 7.69
C ALA A 53 -10.35 49.10 7.39
N MET A 54 -9.81 49.03 6.17
CA MET A 54 -8.36 49.06 5.95
C MET A 54 -7.63 47.97 6.72
N HIS A 55 -7.27 46.89 6.01
CA HIS A 55 -5.88 46.50 5.78
C HIS A 55 -5.86 45.37 4.73
N PRO A 56 -5.51 45.64 3.45
CA PRO A 56 -5.60 44.66 2.36
C PRO A 56 -4.48 43.59 2.40
N PHE A 57 -3.66 43.56 3.46
CA PHE A 57 -2.43 42.75 3.50
C PHE A 57 -2.53 41.45 4.30
N ILE A 58 -3.55 41.28 5.16
CA ILE A 58 -3.68 40.07 6.01
C ILE A 58 -4.56 39.01 5.37
N SER A 59 -5.48 39.39 4.46
CA SER A 59 -6.42 38.48 3.81
C SER A 59 -5.82 37.69 2.64
N THR A 60 -4.76 38.19 2.00
CA THR A 60 -4.11 37.51 0.86
C THR A 60 -3.14 36.43 1.33
N LEU A 61 -2.54 36.57 2.51
CA LEU A 61 -1.59 35.61 3.08
C LEU A 61 -2.28 34.32 3.57
N LEU A 62 -3.55 34.39 3.98
CA LEU A 62 -4.31 33.22 4.43
C LEU A 62 -4.93 32.44 3.27
N LEU A 63 -5.22 33.10 2.14
CA LEU A 63 -5.70 32.42 0.93
C LEU A 63 -4.57 31.70 0.17
N THR A 64 -3.34 32.23 0.20
CA THR A 64 -2.18 31.54 -0.39
C THR A 64 -1.73 30.34 0.44
N LEU A 65 -1.91 30.36 1.77
CA LEU A 65 -1.59 29.22 2.64
C LEU A 65 -2.61 28.07 2.55
N LEU A 66 -3.87 28.34 2.18
CA LEU A 66 -4.86 27.29 1.90
C LEU A 66 -4.71 26.66 0.50
N ALA A 67 -4.12 27.38 -0.46
CA ALA A 67 -3.93 26.89 -1.83
C ALA A 67 -2.76 25.89 -1.96
N SER A 68 -1.81 25.88 -1.01
CA SER A 68 -0.70 24.92 -1.00
C SER A 68 -1.05 23.54 -0.43
N LEU A 69 -2.26 23.35 0.11
CA LEU A 69 -2.69 22.06 0.68
C LEU A 69 -3.48 21.16 -0.31
N ALA A 70 -3.70 21.60 -1.55
CA ALA A 70 -4.53 20.89 -2.52
C ALA A 70 -3.78 19.97 -3.50
N ALA A 71 -2.45 19.87 -3.41
CA ALA A 71 -1.66 18.99 -4.26
C ALA A 71 -1.08 17.81 -3.46
N VAL A 72 -1.95 17.04 -2.79
CA VAL A 72 -1.61 15.64 -2.48
C VAL A 72 -1.74 14.89 -3.80
N ASN A 73 -0.66 14.85 -4.57
CA ASN A 73 -0.57 13.94 -5.69
C ASN A 73 -0.72 12.53 -5.12
N VAL A 74 -1.88 11.92 -5.33
CA VAL A 74 -2.05 10.47 -5.21
C VAL A 74 -1.16 9.90 -6.30
N THR A 75 0.06 9.52 -5.93
CA THR A 75 0.94 8.76 -6.81
C THR A 75 0.23 7.45 -7.12
N ALA A 76 -0.24 7.32 -8.36
CA ALA A 76 -0.52 6.02 -8.93
C ALA A 76 0.75 5.19 -8.74
N GLY A 77 0.64 4.06 -8.04
CA GLY A 77 1.80 3.24 -7.70
C GLY A 77 2.61 2.90 -8.93
N GLU A 78 3.93 3.10 -8.86
CA GLU A 78 4.89 2.70 -9.89
C GLU A 78 4.59 1.27 -10.36
N PRO A 79 4.65 1.00 -11.69
CA PRO A 79 4.41 -0.33 -12.20
C PRO A 79 5.39 -1.32 -11.55
N LEU A 80 4.83 -2.27 -10.79
CA LEU A 80 5.64 -3.24 -10.07
C LEU A 80 6.48 -4.05 -11.06
N LYS A 81 7.81 -3.96 -10.93
CA LYS A 81 8.74 -4.84 -11.62
C LYS A 81 8.56 -6.26 -11.08
N ARG A 82 7.72 -7.03 -11.77
CA ARG A 82 7.27 -8.35 -11.30
C ARG A 82 8.39 -9.40 -11.32
N ILE A 83 9.35 -9.26 -12.24
CA ILE A 83 10.46 -10.20 -12.41
C ILE A 83 11.77 -9.42 -12.60
N GLU A 84 12.80 -9.81 -11.87
CA GLU A 84 14.17 -9.35 -12.03
C GLU A 84 15.08 -10.57 -12.22
N GLU A 85 16.06 -10.47 -13.08
CA GLU A 85 17.07 -11.51 -13.31
C GLU A 85 18.46 -10.95 -12.98
N ARG A 86 19.30 -11.77 -12.37
CA ARG A 86 20.72 -11.49 -12.16
C ARG A 86 21.55 -12.77 -12.23
N GLU A 87 22.84 -12.63 -12.46
CA GLU A 87 23.77 -13.74 -12.27
C GLU A 87 23.92 -14.08 -10.78
N PHE A 88 23.93 -15.37 -10.47
CA PHE A 88 24.11 -15.90 -9.10
C PHE A 88 25.49 -16.53 -8.91
N GLY A 89 26.01 -17.17 -9.95
CA GLY A 89 27.36 -17.74 -9.97
C GLY A 89 27.58 -18.64 -11.19
N THR A 90 28.75 -19.26 -11.25
CA THR A 90 29.15 -20.13 -12.37
C THR A 90 29.46 -21.52 -11.84
N MET A 91 28.97 -22.54 -12.55
CA MET A 91 29.28 -23.94 -12.29
C MET A 91 30.74 -24.26 -12.65
N PRO A 92 31.32 -25.33 -12.08
CA PRO A 92 32.68 -25.76 -12.43
C PRO A 92 32.88 -26.09 -13.93
N ASP A 93 31.80 -26.43 -14.64
CA ASP A 93 31.80 -26.69 -16.08
C ASP A 93 31.65 -25.41 -16.94
N GLY A 94 31.57 -24.23 -16.31
CA GLY A 94 31.40 -22.93 -16.97
C GLY A 94 29.94 -22.52 -17.17
N THR A 95 28.96 -23.36 -16.82
CA THR A 95 27.53 -23.03 -16.97
C THR A 95 27.13 -21.90 -16.01
N ALA A 96 26.54 -20.83 -16.54
CA ALA A 96 26.04 -19.72 -15.72
C ALA A 96 24.76 -20.10 -14.98
N VAL A 97 24.70 -19.82 -13.68
CA VAL A 97 23.52 -19.95 -12.83
C VAL A 97 22.93 -18.57 -12.60
N LYS A 98 21.67 -18.41 -13.01
CA LYS A 98 20.87 -17.20 -12.83
C LYS A 98 20.00 -17.27 -11.58
N GLN A 99 19.72 -16.12 -10.99
CA GLN A 99 18.68 -15.92 -9.98
C GLN A 99 17.56 -15.05 -10.55
N PHE A 100 16.32 -15.47 -10.31
CA PHE A 100 15.09 -14.76 -10.61
C PHE A 100 14.48 -14.26 -9.31
N THR A 101 14.16 -12.97 -9.23
CA THR A 101 13.38 -12.37 -8.14
C THR A 101 11.97 -12.11 -8.64
N LEU A 102 10.98 -12.76 -8.04
CA LEU A 102 9.57 -12.67 -8.37
C LEU A 102 8.85 -11.84 -7.29
N ARG A 103 8.05 -10.85 -7.69
CA ARG A 103 7.31 -9.96 -6.76
C ARG A 103 5.82 -10.00 -7.05
N ASN A 104 5.00 -10.17 -6.02
CA ASN A 104 3.54 -10.07 -6.15
C ASN A 104 3.03 -8.65 -5.83
N ALA A 105 1.75 -8.39 -6.13
CA ALA A 105 1.12 -7.07 -5.90
C ALA A 105 1.03 -6.66 -4.41
N LYS A 106 1.21 -7.61 -3.49
CA LYS A 106 1.12 -7.40 -2.04
C LYS A 106 2.51 -7.32 -1.37
N GLY A 107 3.58 -7.24 -2.16
CA GLY A 107 4.96 -7.08 -1.67
C GLY A 107 5.71 -8.38 -1.37
N MET A 108 5.07 -9.56 -1.43
CA MET A 108 5.80 -10.83 -1.27
C MET A 108 6.82 -10.99 -2.39
N THR A 109 8.01 -11.45 -2.00
CA THR A 109 9.13 -11.63 -2.90
C THR A 109 9.70 -13.04 -2.76
N ALA A 110 9.88 -13.74 -3.88
CA ALA A 110 10.56 -15.04 -3.94
C ALA A 110 11.81 -14.90 -4.79
N LYS A 111 12.95 -15.44 -4.32
CA LYS A 111 14.17 -15.58 -5.11
C LYS A 111 14.37 -17.05 -5.47
N VAL A 112 14.57 -17.33 -6.75
CA VAL A 112 14.73 -18.68 -7.30
C VAL A 112 15.97 -18.74 -8.14
N ILE A 113 16.84 -19.73 -7.94
CA ILE A 113 18.00 -19.97 -8.81
C ILE A 113 17.71 -21.06 -9.83
N SER A 114 18.29 -20.92 -11.02
CA SER A 114 18.19 -21.91 -12.11
C SER A 114 18.77 -23.28 -11.74
N TYR A 115 19.72 -23.33 -10.80
CA TYR A 115 20.24 -24.59 -10.25
C TYR A 115 19.18 -25.28 -9.40
N GLY A 116 18.66 -26.41 -9.88
CA GLY A 116 17.63 -27.20 -9.18
C GLY A 116 16.29 -26.48 -9.01
N ALA A 117 16.05 -25.38 -9.73
CA ALA A 117 14.90 -24.49 -9.53
C ALA A 117 14.70 -24.13 -8.04
N THR A 118 15.80 -23.89 -7.33
CA THR A 118 15.84 -23.79 -5.86
C THR A 118 15.34 -22.44 -5.37
N ILE A 119 14.40 -22.44 -4.43
CA ILE A 119 13.97 -21.22 -3.74
C ILE A 119 15.03 -20.84 -2.70
N THR A 120 15.72 -19.73 -2.92
CA THR A 120 16.79 -19.26 -2.02
C THR A 120 16.28 -18.29 -0.95
N GLU A 121 15.17 -17.61 -1.22
CA GLU A 121 14.54 -16.66 -0.28
C GLU A 121 13.04 -16.56 -0.56
N LEU A 122 12.23 -16.49 0.49
CA LEU A 122 10.80 -16.19 0.40
C LEU A 122 10.42 -15.20 1.50
N GLN A 123 10.24 -13.93 1.11
CA GLN A 123 9.78 -12.87 2.01
C GLN A 123 8.26 -12.89 2.10
N ALA A 124 7.75 -13.19 3.29
CA ALA A 124 6.32 -13.23 3.60
C ALA A 124 5.98 -12.31 4.80
N PRO A 125 4.82 -11.66 4.82
CA PRO A 125 4.39 -10.82 5.93
C PRO A 125 3.96 -11.66 7.14
N ASP A 126 4.31 -11.22 8.33
CA ASP A 126 3.74 -11.70 9.58
C ASP A 126 2.37 -11.07 9.87
N ARG A 127 1.82 -11.30 11.08
CA ARG A 127 0.53 -10.74 11.50
C ARG A 127 0.50 -9.20 11.58
N ASN A 128 1.67 -8.57 11.71
CA ASN A 128 1.84 -7.12 11.77
C ASN A 128 2.24 -6.52 10.41
N GLY A 129 2.37 -7.36 9.37
CA GLY A 129 2.82 -6.96 8.04
C GLY A 129 4.34 -6.88 7.88
N ALA A 130 5.13 -7.31 8.87
CA ALA A 130 6.58 -7.32 8.77
C ALA A 130 7.04 -8.48 7.87
N MET A 131 7.82 -8.15 6.83
CA MET A 131 8.33 -9.13 5.87
C MET A 131 9.52 -9.89 6.46
N THR A 132 9.47 -11.21 6.44
CA THR A 132 10.56 -12.07 6.91
C THR A 132 10.82 -13.20 5.92
N ASN A 133 12.08 -13.59 5.76
CA ASN A 133 12.44 -14.78 4.99
C ASN A 133 12.00 -16.04 5.76
N VAL A 134 11.11 -16.82 5.16
CA VAL A 134 10.55 -18.04 5.77
C VAL A 134 11.16 -19.34 5.22
N VAL A 135 12.15 -19.25 4.32
CA VAL A 135 12.81 -20.40 3.72
C VAL A 135 14.27 -20.47 4.18
N LEU A 136 14.70 -21.67 4.58
CA LEU A 136 16.11 -21.96 4.83
C LEU A 136 16.85 -22.09 3.50
N GLY A 137 18.01 -21.45 3.40
CA GLY A 137 18.82 -21.48 2.21
C GLY A 137 20.24 -21.01 2.49
N ALA A 138 21.04 -21.04 1.43
CA ALA A 138 22.40 -20.54 1.39
C ALA A 138 22.48 -19.23 0.58
N ASN A 139 23.56 -18.47 0.79
CA ASN A 139 23.77 -17.19 0.14
C ASN A 139 24.55 -17.30 -1.18
N THR A 140 25.34 -18.38 -1.33
CA THR A 140 26.26 -18.55 -2.46
C THR A 140 26.04 -19.87 -3.21
N LEU A 141 26.37 -19.90 -4.51
CA LEU A 141 26.28 -21.13 -5.31
C LEU A 141 27.14 -22.26 -4.72
N GLN A 142 28.33 -21.93 -4.22
CA GLN A 142 29.27 -22.90 -3.67
C GLN A 142 28.70 -23.65 -2.45
N GLU A 143 27.87 -23.01 -1.65
CA GLU A 143 27.18 -23.67 -0.52
C GLU A 143 26.11 -24.66 -1.00
N TYR A 144 25.35 -24.31 -2.04
CA TYR A 144 24.41 -25.26 -2.67
C TYR A 144 25.15 -26.47 -3.25
N LEU A 145 26.29 -26.26 -3.89
CA LEU A 145 27.14 -27.34 -4.42
C LEU A 145 27.72 -28.25 -3.32
N LYS A 146 27.85 -27.76 -2.09
CA LYS A 146 28.28 -28.57 -0.93
C LYS A 146 27.16 -29.41 -0.32
N GLY A 147 25.92 -29.29 -0.79
CA GLY A 147 24.79 -30.14 -0.40
C GLY A 147 23.68 -29.45 0.38
N VAL A 148 23.56 -28.12 0.33
CA VAL A 148 22.36 -27.43 0.82
C VAL A 148 21.22 -27.73 -0.16
N ASN A 149 20.37 -28.70 0.17
CA ASN A 149 19.27 -29.17 -0.70
C ASN A 149 17.89 -28.64 -0.29
N ALA A 150 17.84 -27.57 0.52
CA ALA A 150 16.58 -27.00 0.99
C ALA A 150 15.82 -26.32 -0.16
N ALA A 151 14.51 -26.58 -0.26
CA ALA A 151 13.60 -25.95 -1.21
C ALA A 151 13.99 -26.05 -2.70
N ALA A 152 14.80 -27.04 -3.06
CA ALA A 152 15.07 -27.43 -4.45
C ALA A 152 13.96 -28.31 -5.00
N VAL A 153 13.82 -28.34 -6.33
CA VAL A 153 13.00 -29.33 -7.01
C VAL A 153 13.71 -30.68 -6.99
N ILE A 154 13.06 -31.70 -6.42
CA ILE A 154 13.61 -33.05 -6.28
C ILE A 154 12.98 -33.98 -7.32
N GLY A 155 13.82 -34.72 -8.05
CA GLY A 155 13.36 -35.68 -9.07
C GLY A 155 14.45 -36.60 -9.60
N ARG A 156 14.13 -37.60 -10.43
CA ARG A 156 12.80 -37.92 -11.00
C ARG A 156 11.78 -38.52 -10.03
N VAL A 157 12.26 -39.18 -8.97
CA VAL A 157 11.43 -39.72 -7.90
C VAL A 157 11.96 -39.13 -6.61
N ALA A 158 11.08 -38.50 -5.83
CA ALA A 158 11.45 -37.97 -4.53
C ALA A 158 11.38 -39.07 -3.47
N ASN A 159 12.18 -38.92 -2.42
CA ASN A 159 12.32 -39.91 -1.34
C ASN A 159 12.95 -41.23 -1.83
N ARG A 160 12.82 -42.29 -1.04
CA ARG A 160 13.62 -43.51 -1.18
C ARG A 160 13.01 -44.52 -2.13
N ILE A 161 13.85 -45.14 -2.95
CA ILE A 161 13.50 -46.39 -3.64
C ILE A 161 14.25 -47.54 -2.98
N ALA A 162 13.46 -48.49 -2.45
CA ALA A 162 13.98 -49.61 -1.67
C ALA A 162 14.97 -50.45 -2.48
N LYS A 163 16.10 -50.81 -1.86
CA LYS A 163 17.15 -51.63 -2.48
C LYS A 163 17.71 -51.04 -3.79
N ALA A 164 17.53 -49.72 -3.98
CA ALA A 164 17.92 -48.97 -5.19
C ALA A 164 17.46 -49.64 -6.49
N ARG A 165 16.28 -50.26 -6.51
CA ARG A 165 15.75 -50.94 -7.70
C ARG A 165 14.24 -50.96 -7.76
N PHE A 166 13.69 -51.03 -8.96
CA PHE A 166 12.26 -51.23 -9.19
C PHE A 166 12.02 -51.97 -10.51
N THR A 167 10.83 -52.55 -10.68
CA THR A 167 10.42 -53.21 -11.92
C THR A 167 9.33 -52.39 -12.60
N LEU A 168 9.50 -52.12 -13.90
CA LEU A 168 8.50 -51.44 -14.72
C LEU A 168 8.32 -52.26 -16.01
N TYR A 169 7.07 -52.65 -16.30
CA TYR A 169 6.73 -53.51 -17.45
C TYR A 169 7.54 -54.81 -17.53
N GLY A 170 7.81 -55.43 -16.38
CA GLY A 170 8.58 -56.68 -16.30
C GLY A 170 10.08 -56.52 -16.44
N VAL A 171 10.59 -55.30 -16.67
CA VAL A 171 12.03 -55.00 -16.71
C VAL A 171 12.48 -54.45 -15.36
N GLU A 172 13.54 -55.03 -14.80
CA GLU A 172 14.18 -54.52 -13.58
C GLU A 172 15.16 -53.39 -13.91
N TYR A 173 15.05 -52.29 -13.17
CA TYR A 173 15.94 -51.14 -13.25
C TYR A 173 16.69 -51.00 -11.94
N ASN A 174 18.02 -50.96 -12.04
CA ASN A 174 18.92 -50.66 -10.93
C ASN A 174 19.29 -49.18 -10.94
N LEU A 175 19.34 -48.58 -9.75
CA LEU A 175 19.63 -47.18 -9.50
C LEU A 175 20.88 -47.04 -8.63
N ALA A 176 21.41 -45.83 -8.52
CA ALA A 176 22.51 -45.55 -7.62
C ALA A 176 22.07 -45.63 -6.15
N ALA A 177 22.74 -46.42 -5.32
CA ALA A 177 22.45 -46.50 -3.89
C ALA A 177 23.08 -45.31 -3.14
N ASN A 178 22.39 -44.17 -3.12
CA ASN A 178 22.89 -42.92 -2.52
C ASN A 178 22.61 -42.81 -1.01
N ASN A 179 21.79 -43.72 -0.45
CA ASN A 179 21.39 -43.72 0.95
C ASN A 179 21.37 -45.14 1.52
N GLY A 180 22.57 -45.62 1.89
CA GLY A 180 22.74 -47.00 2.36
C GLY A 180 22.32 -47.98 1.26
N PRO A 181 21.39 -48.92 1.51
CA PRO A 181 20.92 -49.84 0.48
C PRO A 181 19.90 -49.21 -0.50
N ASN A 182 19.48 -47.95 -0.30
CA ASN A 182 18.40 -47.32 -1.07
C ASN A 182 18.94 -46.27 -2.04
N HIS A 183 18.13 -45.98 -3.08
CA HIS A 183 18.27 -44.78 -3.92
C HIS A 183 17.53 -43.59 -3.31
#